data_AF-A0A7J6NWR3-F1
#
_entry.id   AF-A0A7J6NWR3-F1
#
_cell.length_a   1.000
_cell.length_b   1.000
_cell.length_c   1.000
_cell.angle_alpha   90.00
_cell.angle_beta   90.00
_cell.angle_gamma   90.00
#
_symmetry.space_group_name_H-M   'P 1'
#
loop_
_entity.id
_entity.type
_entity.pdbx_description
1 polymer ?
#
loop_
_entity_poly.entity_id
_entity_poly.type
_entity_poly.pdbx_seq_one_letter_code
_entity_poly.pdbx_strand_id
1 'polypeptide(L)'
;MTKAKRAPLSPAILASCTSDVESFKKLLKEHSSAIREHDSRDSTSTEPVRTGRLAIVLVLILIVSLATPYYQELGFNSYQNGYHMDDVVGVYKNKDVTGSPEEWSWYGLLRHDYWGLDMFSGEWTHKSFRPVTTVTFRLNYLISGLDTSMFHVTNVLLHSLASLLILPVGLSVMDMDLR
;
A
#
# COMPACT_ATOMS: atom_id res chain seq x y z
N MET A 1 -65.04 4.96 -48.31
CA MET A 1 -63.58 4.83 -48.10
C MET A 1 -63.20 3.35 -48.19
N THR A 2 -62.67 2.92 -49.34
CA THR A 2 -62.31 1.52 -49.63
C THR A 2 -60.97 1.17 -48.99
N LYS A 3 -60.97 0.21 -48.05
CA LYS A 3 -59.74 -0.42 -47.52
C LYS A 3 -59.21 -1.41 -48.54
N ALA A 4 -58.03 -1.16 -49.10
CA ALA A 4 -57.30 -2.13 -49.91
C ALA A 4 -56.83 -3.30 -49.03
N LYS A 5 -57.33 -4.51 -49.28
CA LYS A 5 -56.80 -5.76 -48.69
C LYS A 5 -55.47 -6.08 -49.38
N ARG A 6 -54.35 -6.08 -48.64
CA ARG A 6 -53.06 -6.59 -49.12
C ARG A 6 -53.16 -8.10 -49.36
N ALA A 7 -52.65 -8.55 -50.49
CA ALA A 7 -52.53 -9.97 -50.83
C ALA A 7 -51.51 -10.67 -49.91
N PRO A 8 -51.72 -11.96 -49.56
CA PRO A 8 -50.76 -12.72 -48.77
C PRO A 8 -49.45 -12.93 -49.54
N LEU A 9 -48.33 -12.86 -48.82
CA LEU A 9 -46.99 -13.10 -49.37
C LEU A 9 -46.84 -14.56 -49.83
N SER A 10 -46.10 -14.76 -50.93
CA SER A 10 -45.83 -16.08 -51.52
C SER A 10 -45.14 -17.03 -50.52
N PRO A 11 -45.50 -18.32 -50.48
CA PRO A 11 -44.87 -19.33 -49.60
C PRO A 11 -43.34 -19.39 -49.70
N ALA A 12 -42.78 -19.08 -50.87
CA ALA A 12 -41.32 -19.06 -51.09
C ALA A 12 -40.62 -17.93 -50.30
N ILE A 13 -41.27 -16.78 -50.14
CA ILE A 13 -40.73 -15.63 -49.39
C ILE A 13 -40.76 -15.94 -47.89
N LEU A 14 -41.81 -16.61 -47.41
CA LEU A 14 -41.92 -17.05 -46.02
C LEU A 14 -40.83 -18.08 -45.68
N ALA A 15 -40.59 -19.06 -46.56
CA ALA A 15 -39.56 -20.07 -46.36
C ALA A 15 -38.13 -19.46 -46.30
N SER A 16 -37.80 -18.55 -47.23
CA SER A 16 -36.52 -17.83 -47.23
C SER A 16 -36.31 -17.00 -45.96
N CYS A 17 -37.36 -16.31 -45.51
CA CYS A 17 -37.30 -15.51 -44.28
C CYS A 17 -37.08 -16.40 -43.04
N THR A 18 -37.69 -17.59 -43.01
CA THR A 18 -37.47 -18.54 -41.90
C THR A 18 -36.07 -19.15 -41.87
N SER A 19 -35.47 -19.44 -43.02
CA SER A 19 -34.09 -19.98 -43.08
C SER A 19 -33.03 -18.97 -42.65
N ASP A 20 -33.24 -17.69 -42.97
CA ASP A 20 -32.32 -16.62 -42.58
C ASP A 20 -32.35 -16.38 -41.06
N VAL A 21 -33.55 -16.46 -40.45
CA VAL A 21 -33.72 -16.32 -38.99
C VAL A 21 -33.06 -17.47 -38.23
N GLU A 22 -33.18 -18.72 -38.70
CA GLU A 22 -32.49 -19.87 -38.11
C GLU A 22 -30.95 -19.75 -38.22
N SER A 23 -30.45 -19.34 -39.39
CA SER A 23 -29.01 -19.12 -39.61
C SER A 23 -28.45 -18.04 -38.68
N PHE A 24 -29.19 -16.94 -38.47
CA PHE A 24 -28.79 -15.88 -37.56
C PHE A 24 -28.78 -16.32 -36.10
N LYS A 25 -29.78 -17.10 -35.66
CA LYS A 25 -29.81 -17.67 -34.29
C LYS A 25 -28.63 -18.60 -34.04
N LYS A 26 -28.25 -19.39 -35.04
CA LYS A 26 -27.08 -20.28 -34.97
C LYS A 26 -25.78 -19.48 -34.79
N LEU A 27 -25.59 -18.42 -35.59
CA LEU A 27 -24.43 -17.53 -35.48
C LEU A 27 -24.35 -16.84 -34.11
N LEU A 28 -25.47 -16.34 -33.57
CA LEU A 28 -25.49 -15.75 -32.24
C LEU A 28 -25.10 -16.75 -31.15
N LYS A 29 -25.54 -17.99 -31.27
CA LYS A 29 -25.22 -19.05 -30.31
C LYS A 29 -23.74 -19.42 -30.37
N GLU A 30 -23.17 -19.55 -31.56
CA GLU A 30 -21.75 -19.81 -31.77
C GLU A 30 -20.88 -18.67 -31.23
N HIS A 31 -21.24 -17.41 -31.53
CA HIS A 31 -20.52 -16.24 -31.04
C HIS A 31 -20.60 -16.12 -29.50
N SER A 32 -21.76 -16.38 -28.91
CA SER A 32 -21.94 -16.40 -27.45
C SER A 32 -21.11 -17.51 -26.78
N SER A 33 -21.04 -18.69 -27.38
CA SER A 33 -20.18 -19.77 -26.87
C SER A 33 -18.69 -19.44 -26.98
N ALA A 34 -18.25 -18.81 -28.06
CA ALA A 34 -16.86 -18.40 -28.25
C ALA A 34 -16.44 -17.33 -27.23
N ILE A 35 -17.30 -16.35 -26.94
CA ILE A 35 -17.06 -15.34 -25.90
C ILE A 35 -16.94 -16.01 -24.53
N ARG A 36 -17.82 -16.96 -24.20
CA ARG A 36 -17.82 -17.66 -22.93
C ARG A 36 -16.57 -18.55 -22.75
N GLU A 37 -16.06 -19.10 -23.85
CA GLU A 37 -14.83 -19.89 -23.84
C GLU A 37 -13.58 -19.02 -23.72
N HIS A 38 -13.58 -17.82 -24.30
CA HIS A 38 -12.51 -16.83 -24.12
C HIS A 38 -12.43 -16.34 -22.66
N ASP A 39 -13.57 -16.01 -22.06
CA ASP A 39 -13.67 -15.52 -20.67
C ASP A 39 -13.27 -16.58 -19.63
N SER A 40 -13.58 -17.86 -19.92
CA SER A 40 -13.17 -18.98 -19.05
C SER A 40 -11.68 -19.35 -19.15
N ARG A 41 -11.02 -19.08 -20.29
CA ARG A 41 -9.56 -19.27 -20.42
C ARG A 41 -8.77 -18.15 -19.76
N ASP A 42 -9.30 -16.93 -19.74
CA ASP A 42 -8.64 -15.78 -19.10
C ASP A 42 -8.71 -15.88 -17.57
N SER A 43 -9.87 -16.30 -17.02
CA SER A 43 -10.07 -16.49 -15.58
C SER A 43 -9.32 -17.66 -14.93
N THR A 44 -8.77 -18.60 -15.72
CA THR A 44 -8.18 -19.85 -15.20
C THR A 44 -6.65 -19.89 -15.18
N SER A 45 -5.93 -18.95 -15.81
CA SER A 45 -4.51 -19.20 -16.11
C SER A 45 -3.46 -18.47 -15.26
N THR A 46 -3.73 -17.40 -14.51
CA THR A 46 -2.60 -16.63 -13.91
C THR A 46 -2.78 -16.00 -12.52
N GLU A 47 -4.00 -15.77 -12.02
CA GLU A 47 -4.18 -14.85 -10.88
C GLU A 47 -3.99 -15.43 -9.44
N PRO A 48 -4.47 -16.64 -9.08
CA PRO A 48 -4.42 -17.07 -7.67
C PRO A 48 -3.03 -17.56 -7.22
N VAL A 49 -2.25 -18.18 -8.13
CA VAL A 49 -0.95 -18.80 -7.79
C VAL A 49 0.17 -17.75 -7.68
N ARG A 50 0.17 -16.73 -8.54
CA ARG A 50 1.15 -15.63 -8.52
C ARG A 50 0.98 -14.76 -7.27
N THR A 51 -0.28 -14.48 -6.92
CA THR A 51 -0.66 -13.75 -5.70
C THR A 51 -0.26 -14.51 -4.43
N GLY A 52 -0.46 -15.84 -4.41
CA GLY A 52 -0.01 -16.68 -3.30
C GLY A 52 1.52 -16.69 -3.11
N ARG A 53 2.30 -16.76 -4.19
CA ARG A 53 3.77 -16.71 -4.13
C ARG A 53 4.28 -15.34 -3.67
N LEU A 54 3.66 -14.25 -4.13
CA LEU A 54 4.00 -12.90 -3.69
C LEU A 54 3.67 -12.71 -2.21
N ALA A 55 2.48 -13.15 -1.75
CA ALA A 55 2.10 -13.10 -0.34
C ALA A 55 3.08 -13.87 0.56
N ILE A 56 3.56 -15.04 0.11
CA ILE A 56 4.58 -15.81 0.85
C ILE A 56 5.89 -15.03 0.95
N VAL A 57 6.39 -14.45 -0.14
CA VAL A 57 7.63 -13.65 -0.12
C VAL A 57 7.50 -12.45 0.83
N LEU A 58 6.33 -11.81 0.87
CA LEU A 58 6.07 -10.66 1.74
C LEU A 58 5.96 -11.05 3.21
N VAL A 59 5.33 -12.19 3.50
CA VAL A 59 5.30 -12.75 4.86
C VAL A 59 6.71 -13.12 5.29
N LEU A 60 7.54 -13.67 4.39
CA LEU A 60 8.94 -13.95 4.68
C LEU A 60 9.75 -12.66 4.92
N ILE A 61 9.55 -11.61 4.12
CA ILE A 61 10.16 -10.29 4.35
C ILE A 61 9.73 -9.74 5.71
N LEU A 62 8.44 -9.78 6.03
CA LEU A 62 7.91 -9.35 7.32
C LEU A 62 8.53 -10.14 8.48
N ILE A 63 8.62 -11.47 8.38
CA ILE A 63 9.23 -12.33 9.40
C ILE A 63 10.71 -12.00 9.56
N VAL A 64 11.46 -11.85 8.46
CA VAL A 64 12.88 -11.49 8.50
C VAL A 64 13.07 -10.11 9.13
N SER A 65 12.31 -9.10 8.68
CA SER A 65 12.35 -7.76 9.25
C SER A 65 12.05 -7.77 10.74
N LEU A 66 10.98 -8.46 11.18
CA LEU A 66 10.61 -8.57 12.60
C LEU A 66 11.60 -9.38 13.44
N ALA A 67 12.28 -10.36 12.85
CA ALA A 67 13.30 -11.14 13.54
C ALA A 67 14.65 -10.43 13.64
N THR A 68 14.96 -9.51 12.70
CA THR A 68 16.22 -8.75 12.68
C THR A 68 16.52 -8.00 13.99
N PRO A 69 15.59 -7.26 14.63
CA PRO A 69 15.86 -6.60 15.91
C PRO A 69 16.12 -7.60 17.04
N TYR A 70 15.51 -8.80 17.00
CA TYR A 70 15.78 -9.88 17.97
C TYR A 70 17.14 -10.56 17.72
N TYR A 71 17.55 -10.78 16.47
CA TYR A 71 18.90 -11.28 16.16
C TYR A 71 20.00 -10.30 16.57
N GLN A 72 19.69 -9.00 16.60
CA GLN A 72 20.61 -7.95 17.02
C GLN A 72 20.96 -8.02 18.52
N GLU A 73 20.09 -8.60 19.36
CA GLU A 73 20.35 -8.89 20.78
C GLU A 73 21.24 -10.13 21.00
N LEU A 74 21.32 -11.03 20.01
CA LEU A 74 21.89 -12.38 20.16
C LEU A 74 23.37 -12.53 19.75
N GLY A 75 24.07 -11.45 19.38
CA GLY A 75 25.55 -11.49 19.38
C GLY A 75 26.32 -10.82 18.24
N PHE A 76 25.72 -9.94 17.42
CA PHE A 76 26.49 -9.16 16.43
C PHE A 76 26.11 -7.66 16.41
N ASN A 77 26.89 -6.87 17.16
CA ASN A 77 27.41 -5.53 16.84
C ASN A 77 26.53 -4.48 16.13
N SER A 78 25.28 -4.29 16.55
CA SER A 78 24.59 -2.99 16.38
C SER A 78 24.11 -2.38 17.70
N TYR A 79 23.93 -3.17 18.76
CA TYR A 79 23.69 -2.64 20.12
C TYR A 79 24.86 -1.80 20.65
N GLN A 80 26.09 -2.04 20.17
CA GLN A 80 27.26 -1.23 20.52
C GLN A 80 27.43 0.02 19.64
N ASN A 81 26.62 0.20 18.58
CA ASN A 81 26.80 1.32 17.66
C ASN A 81 26.23 2.64 18.17
N GLY A 82 25.42 2.67 19.22
CA GLY A 82 24.96 3.93 19.83
C GLY A 82 24.34 4.92 18.84
N TYR A 83 24.27 6.18 19.25
CA TYR A 83 23.69 7.27 18.46
C TYR A 83 24.66 7.76 17.38
N HIS A 84 24.25 7.73 16.11
CA HIS A 84 25.06 8.20 14.99
C HIS A 84 24.56 9.56 14.49
N MET A 85 25.48 10.52 14.28
CA MET A 85 25.25 11.85 13.68
C MET A 85 23.87 12.48 13.96
N ASP A 86 22.87 12.19 13.13
CA ASP A 86 21.51 12.73 13.21
C ASP A 86 20.75 12.26 14.46
N ASP A 87 21.02 11.06 14.99
CA ASP A 87 20.36 10.56 16.20
C ASP A 87 20.84 11.30 17.45
N VAL A 88 22.09 11.80 17.44
CA VAL A 88 22.64 12.56 18.57
C VAL A 88 21.87 13.86 18.74
N VAL A 89 21.58 14.56 17.65
CA VAL A 89 20.86 15.84 17.67
C VAL A 89 19.33 15.65 17.68
N GLY A 90 18.82 14.63 17.00
CA GLY A 90 17.38 14.37 16.89
C GLY A 90 16.77 13.63 18.08
N VAL A 91 17.57 12.85 18.82
CA VAL A 91 17.11 12.06 19.97
C VAL A 91 17.85 12.47 21.23
N TYR A 92 19.16 12.20 21.32
CA TYR A 92 19.91 12.32 22.57
C TYR A 92 19.95 13.75 23.13
N LYS A 93 20.22 14.75 22.29
CA LYS A 93 20.26 16.17 22.67
C LYS A 93 18.92 16.89 22.53
N ASN A 94 17.93 16.26 21.89
CA ASN A 94 16.66 16.90 21.63
C ASN A 94 15.80 16.95 22.90
N LYS A 95 15.50 18.16 23.36
CA LYS A 95 14.66 18.39 24.55
C LYS A 95 13.20 18.02 24.34
N ASP A 96 12.71 18.04 23.10
CA ASP A 96 11.38 17.53 22.80
C ASP A 96 11.28 16.01 22.96
N VAL A 97 12.42 15.30 22.98
CA VAL A 97 12.49 13.86 23.21
C VAL A 97 12.85 13.55 24.65
N THR A 98 14.01 14.02 25.12
CA THR A 98 14.60 13.65 26.42
C THR A 98 14.23 14.58 27.57
N GLY A 99 13.59 15.73 27.27
CA GLY A 99 13.22 16.73 28.25
C GLY A 99 12.22 16.21 29.29
N SER A 100 12.32 16.76 30.49
CA SER A 100 11.43 16.42 31.60
C SER A 100 9.97 16.75 31.26
N PRO A 101 8.98 16.19 31.98
CA PRO A 101 7.58 16.56 31.80
C PRO A 101 7.30 18.06 31.99
N GLU A 102 8.13 18.76 32.76
CA GLU A 102 8.02 20.21 33.00
C GLU A 102 8.61 21.04 31.86
N GLU A 103 9.68 20.56 31.21
CA GLU A 103 10.28 21.19 30.03
C GLU A 103 9.45 20.97 28.76
N TRP A 104 8.68 19.87 28.71
CA TRP A 104 8.00 19.43 27.49
C TRP A 104 6.60 20.03 27.34
N SER A 105 6.28 20.52 26.15
CA SER A 105 4.93 20.96 25.81
C SER A 105 4.58 20.70 24.35
N TRP A 106 3.29 20.47 24.07
CA TRP A 106 2.79 20.34 22.70
C TRP A 106 3.06 21.60 21.86
N TYR A 107 2.96 22.78 22.48
CA TYR A 107 3.25 24.04 21.79
C TYR A 107 4.74 24.14 21.41
N GLY A 108 5.65 23.79 22.31
CA GLY A 108 7.10 23.75 22.04
C GLY A 108 7.44 22.77 20.91
N LEU A 109 6.95 21.53 21.01
CA LEU A 109 7.14 20.50 19.98
C LEU A 109 6.70 20.97 18.58
N LEU A 110 5.57 21.66 18.48
CA LEU A 110 5.06 22.16 17.19
C LEU A 110 5.78 23.42 16.68
N ARG A 111 6.62 24.03 17.53
CA ARG A 111 7.41 25.22 17.24
C ARG A 111 8.86 24.88 16.87
N HIS A 112 9.36 23.76 17.36
CA HIS A 112 10.73 23.31 17.11
C HIS A 112 10.85 22.48 15.82
N ASP A 113 12.04 22.44 15.23
CA ASP A 113 12.38 21.54 14.13
C ASP A 113 12.76 20.13 14.61
N TYR A 114 13.14 19.25 13.68
CA TYR A 114 13.53 17.87 14.00
C TYR A 114 14.72 17.75 14.98
N TRP A 115 15.57 18.77 15.07
CA TRP A 115 16.72 18.80 15.99
C TRP A 115 16.39 19.48 17.33
N GLY A 116 15.15 19.93 17.51
CA GLY A 116 14.71 20.62 18.72
C GLY A 116 15.04 22.12 18.75
N LEU A 117 15.30 22.74 17.59
CA LEU A 117 15.59 24.17 17.49
C LEU A 117 14.32 24.99 17.19
N ASP A 118 14.15 26.15 17.85
CA ASP A 118 13.00 27.04 17.58
C ASP A 118 13.05 27.61 16.17
N MET A 119 12.09 27.21 15.32
CA MET A 119 12.01 27.63 13.92
C MET A 119 11.70 29.13 13.76
N PHE A 120 11.21 29.80 14.81
CA PHE A 120 10.70 31.17 14.78
C PHE A 120 11.54 32.15 15.60
N SER A 121 12.66 31.73 16.19
CA SER A 121 13.55 32.59 16.98
C SER A 121 14.34 33.59 16.12
N GLY A 122 14.40 33.36 14.80
CA GLY A 122 15.24 34.13 13.87
C GLY A 122 16.67 33.59 13.76
N GLU A 123 17.02 32.57 14.56
CA GLU A 123 18.28 31.85 14.44
C GLU A 123 18.25 30.82 13.30
N TRP A 124 19.42 30.32 12.92
CA TRP A 124 19.52 29.30 11.90
C TRP A 124 18.98 27.96 12.42
N THR A 125 18.06 27.36 11.64
CA THR A 125 17.46 26.06 11.91
C THR A 125 17.38 25.26 10.62
N HIS A 126 17.26 23.94 10.72
CA HIS A 126 17.05 23.10 9.53
C HIS A 126 15.63 23.25 8.97
N LYS A 127 14.69 23.78 9.77
CA LYS A 127 13.26 23.95 9.43
C LYS A 127 12.61 22.65 8.97
N SER A 128 13.18 21.52 9.38
CA SER A 128 12.71 20.18 9.08
C SER A 128 11.60 19.81 10.07
N PHE A 129 10.36 20.18 9.74
CA PHE A 129 9.22 19.94 10.62
C PHE A 129 8.78 18.47 10.59
N ARG A 130 9.00 17.72 11.69
CA ARG A 130 8.72 16.27 11.80
C ARG A 130 8.12 15.87 13.16
N PRO A 131 7.01 16.50 13.58
CA PRO A 131 6.48 16.34 14.94
C PRO A 131 6.09 14.89 15.27
N VAL A 132 5.54 14.14 14.31
CA VAL A 132 5.14 12.74 14.51
C VAL A 132 6.35 11.85 14.80
N THR A 133 7.46 12.07 14.09
CA THR A 133 8.71 11.32 14.32
C THR A 133 9.28 11.65 15.70
N THR A 134 9.35 12.93 16.05
CA THR A 134 9.84 13.38 17.37
C THR A 134 8.99 12.83 18.52
N VAL A 135 7.66 12.80 18.37
CA VAL A 135 6.75 12.16 19.36
C VAL A 135 7.03 10.66 19.49
N THR A 136 7.24 9.97 18.37
CA THR A 136 7.56 8.55 18.37
C THR A 136 8.87 8.28 19.12
N PHE A 137 9.89 9.12 18.92
CA PHE A 137 11.13 9.04 19.68
C PHE A 137 10.94 9.33 21.17
N ARG A 138 10.12 10.32 21.53
CA ARG A 138 9.79 10.57 22.94
C ARG A 138 9.11 9.36 23.57
N LEU A 139 8.16 8.73 22.90
CA LEU A 139 7.49 7.53 23.41
C LEU A 139 8.48 6.38 23.62
N ASN A 140 9.36 6.12 22.64
CA ASN A 140 10.44 5.13 22.81
C ASN A 140 11.34 5.48 24.00
N TYR A 141 11.74 6.75 24.15
CA TYR A 141 12.54 7.22 25.28
C TYR A 141 11.83 7.05 26.63
N LEU A 142 10.52 7.29 26.70
CA LEU A 142 9.76 7.09 27.93
C LEU A 142 9.64 5.60 28.32
N ILE A 143 9.79 4.68 27.36
CA ILE A 143 9.71 3.22 27.59
C ILE A 143 11.08 2.63 27.97
N SER A 144 12.14 2.94 27.22
CA SER A 144 13.47 2.31 27.39
C SER A 144 14.61 3.28 27.66
N GLY A 145 14.32 4.57 27.81
CA GLY A 145 15.34 5.61 27.97
C GLY A 145 16.21 5.74 26.72
N LEU A 146 17.52 5.76 26.90
CA LEU A 146 18.50 5.83 25.81
C LEU A 146 18.94 4.46 25.30
N ASP A 147 18.30 3.39 25.75
CA ASP A 147 18.51 2.06 25.18
C ASP A 147 17.89 2.01 23.77
N THR A 148 18.71 1.67 22.78
CA THR A 148 18.35 1.79 21.34
C THR A 148 17.40 0.69 20.85
N SER A 149 17.17 -0.36 21.66
CA SER A 149 16.33 -1.51 21.31
C SER A 149 14.96 -1.12 20.79
N MET A 150 14.22 -0.31 21.55
CA MET A 150 12.86 0.10 21.25
C MET A 150 12.79 1.02 20.03
N PHE A 151 13.83 1.84 19.82
CA PHE A 151 13.93 2.65 18.61
C PHE A 151 14.03 1.76 17.36
N HIS A 152 14.85 0.70 17.42
CA HIS A 152 14.97 -0.26 16.32
C HIS A 152 13.68 -1.05 16.10
N VAL A 153 13.07 -1.57 17.17
CA VAL A 153 11.80 -2.30 17.09
C VAL A 153 10.71 -1.44 16.43
N THR A 154 10.53 -0.21 16.89
CA THR A 154 9.54 0.72 16.32
C THR A 154 9.84 1.02 14.85
N ASN A 155 11.10 1.27 14.48
CA ASN A 155 11.47 1.53 13.09
C ASN A 155 11.20 0.33 12.17
N VAL A 156 11.52 -0.88 12.62
CA VAL A 156 11.24 -2.12 11.88
C VAL A 156 9.75 -2.33 11.68
N LEU A 157 8.94 -2.09 12.72
CA LEU A 157 7.49 -2.20 12.64
C LEU A 157 6.91 -1.19 11.64
N LEU A 158 7.31 0.08 11.72
CA LEU A 158 6.87 1.12 10.79
C LEU A 158 7.29 0.83 9.35
N HIS A 159 8.53 0.38 9.14
CA HIS A 159 9.03 0.00 7.83
C HIS A 159 8.23 -1.17 7.26
N SER A 160 8.02 -2.22 8.06
CA SER A 160 7.24 -3.39 7.65
C SER A 160 5.81 -3.01 7.26
N LEU A 161 5.17 -2.14 8.05
CA LEU A 161 3.83 -1.63 7.74
C LEU A 161 3.83 -0.86 6.42
N ALA A 162 4.77 0.07 6.21
CA ALA A 162 4.89 0.83 4.97
C ALA A 162 5.11 -0.09 3.75
N SER A 163 5.96 -1.11 3.88
CA SER A 163 6.20 -2.12 2.85
C SER A 163 4.97 -2.98 2.55
N LEU A 164 4.08 -3.20 3.52
CA LEU A 164 2.81 -3.88 3.27
C LEU A 164 1.79 -2.96 2.58
N LEU A 165 1.74 -1.67 2.94
CA LEU A 165 0.82 -0.70 2.34
C LEU A 165 1.15 -0.36 0.88
N ILE A 166 2.42 -0.44 0.46
CA ILE A 166 2.78 -0.09 -0.92
C ILE A 166 2.21 -1.06 -1.95
N LEU A 167 1.88 -2.29 -1.55
CA LEU A 167 1.38 -3.33 -2.44
C LEU A 167 -0.04 -3.09 -2.94
N PRO A 168 -1.06 -2.88 -2.08
CA PRO A 168 -2.39 -2.55 -2.56
C PRO A 168 -2.38 -1.24 -3.35
N VAL A 169 -1.55 -0.27 -2.96
CA VAL A 169 -1.41 0.99 -3.71
C VAL A 169 -0.82 0.73 -5.10
N GLY A 170 0.28 -0.02 -5.19
CA GLY A 170 0.91 -0.36 -6.46
C GLY A 170 -0.01 -1.14 -7.39
N LEU A 171 -0.73 -2.15 -6.86
CA LEU A 171 -1.72 -2.90 -7.63
C LEU A 171 -2.88 -2.01 -8.11
N SER A 172 -3.37 -1.10 -7.26
CA SER A 172 -4.44 -0.16 -7.65
C SER A 172 -4.00 0.78 -8.77
N VAL A 173 -2.77 1.28 -8.71
CA VAL A 173 -2.20 2.14 -9.76
C VAL A 173 -2.02 1.35 -11.06
N MET A 174 -1.57 0.10 -11.00
CA MET A 174 -1.41 -0.74 -12.20
C MET A 174 -2.76 -1.14 -12.84
N ASP A 175 -3.82 -1.38 -12.05
CA ASP A 175 -5.17 -1.63 -12.60
C ASP A 175 -5.75 -0.38 -13.29
N MET A 176 -5.39 0.82 -12.83
CA MET A 176 -5.79 2.07 -13.48
C MET A 176 -5.18 2.25 -14.87
N ASP A 177 -3.97 1.73 -15.13
CA ASP A 177 -3.31 1.81 -16.44
C ASP A 177 -3.80 0.76 -17.44
N LEU A 178 -4.56 -0.25 -16.98
CA LEU A 178 -5.10 -1.33 -17.82
C LEU A 178 -6.57 -1.12 -18.24
N ARG A 179 -7.20 -0.01 -17.84
CA ARG A 179 -8.57 0.38 -18.19
C ARG A 179 -8.61 1.58 -19.12
#